data_AF-A0A3R8LDU7-F1
#
_entry.id   AF-A0A3R8LDU7-F1
#
_cell.length_a   1.000
_cell.length_b   1.000
_cell.length_c   1.000
_cell.angle_alpha   90.00
_cell.angle_beta   90.00
_cell.angle_gamma   90.00
#
_symmetry.space_group_name_H-M   'P 1'
#
loop_
_entity.id
_entity.type
_entity.pdbx_description
1 polymer ?
#
loop_
_entity_poly.entity_id
_entity_poly.type
_entity_poly.pdbx_seq_one_letter_code
_entity_poly.pdbx_strand_id
1 'polypeptide(L)'
;MTFKALLTLCCVVFLSGCVASSTDPSVGKSDFAKLQQWSENVEQLEQQLLQTKPKSEEEAVKLLDNLFDQAVLQAKALDLRHVEVKNLRDKVVEGLGYQRVVMRSMISPKYTSDNAQAFYQKAEGLAAEVETLYEKLEKEFAK
;
A
#
# COMPACT_ATOMS: atom_id res chain seq x y z
N MET A 1 -38.29 13.16 37.65
CA MET A 1 -37.76 11.83 37.27
C MET A 1 -36.87 12.02 36.05
N THR A 2 -35.59 12.21 36.32
CA THR A 2 -34.59 12.80 35.42
C THR A 2 -33.77 11.70 34.75
N PHE A 3 -33.96 11.53 33.45
CA PHE A 3 -32.93 11.44 32.40
C PHE A 3 -31.53 10.94 32.84
N LYS A 4 -31.43 9.75 33.43
CA LYS A 4 -30.16 9.14 33.87
C LYS A 4 -29.83 7.79 33.22
N ALA A 5 -30.69 7.28 32.33
CA ALA A 5 -30.49 5.97 31.71
C ALA A 5 -29.89 6.00 30.30
N LEU A 6 -29.67 7.18 29.69
CA LEU A 6 -29.13 7.27 28.32
C LEU A 6 -27.61 7.50 28.24
N LEU A 7 -26.92 7.70 29.37
CA LEU A 7 -25.50 8.03 29.37
C LEU A 7 -24.55 6.82 29.45
N THR A 8 -25.08 5.62 29.65
CA THR A 8 -24.26 4.39 29.70
C THR A 8 -24.01 3.77 28.32
N LEU A 9 -24.68 4.27 27.27
CA LEU A 9 -24.50 3.76 25.90
C LEU A 9 -23.44 4.52 25.08
N CYS A 10 -22.90 5.63 25.59
CA CYS A 10 -21.90 6.43 24.87
C CYS A 10 -20.44 6.11 25.23
N CYS A 11 -20.16 5.23 26.19
CA CYS A 11 -18.79 4.85 26.55
C CYS A 11 -18.22 3.66 25.75
N VAL A 12 -18.99 3.04 24.84
CA VAL A 12 -18.51 1.92 24.00
C VAL A 12 -18.11 2.37 22.57
N VAL A 13 -18.30 3.65 22.22
CA VAL A 13 -18.05 4.14 20.84
C VAL A 13 -16.82 5.07 20.74
N PHE A 14 -16.02 5.18 21.80
CA PHE A 14 -14.74 5.93 21.79
C PHE A 14 -13.50 5.03 21.68
N LEU A 15 -13.62 3.86 21.03
CA LEU A 15 -12.48 3.25 20.34
C LEU A 15 -12.46 3.78 18.90
N SER A 16 -12.35 5.10 18.76
CA SER A 16 -11.77 5.69 17.55
C SER A 16 -10.38 5.08 17.39
N GLY A 17 -10.26 4.16 16.44
CA GLY A 17 -9.13 3.27 16.23
C GLY A 17 -7.79 3.98 16.03
N CYS A 18 -7.18 4.40 17.14
CA CYS A 18 -5.74 4.25 17.29
C CYS A 18 -5.49 2.74 17.30
N VAL A 19 -5.30 2.15 16.12
CA VAL A 19 -4.83 0.78 15.99
C VAL A 19 -3.52 0.73 16.77
N ALA A 20 -3.57 0.17 17.98
CA ALA A 20 -2.42 0.15 18.88
C ALA A 20 -1.28 -0.55 18.15
N SER A 21 -0.21 0.20 17.90
CA SER A 21 0.99 -0.36 17.29
C SER A 21 1.53 -1.48 18.19
N SER A 22 1.88 -2.60 17.58
CA SER A 22 2.39 -3.79 18.28
C SER A 22 3.77 -4.17 17.75
N THR A 23 4.57 -4.80 18.61
CA THR A 23 5.82 -5.49 18.25
C THR A 23 5.74 -6.98 18.58
N ASP A 24 4.53 -7.50 18.82
CA ASP A 24 4.29 -8.92 19.11
C ASP A 24 4.46 -9.75 17.83
N PRO A 25 5.34 -10.78 17.81
CA PRO A 25 5.58 -11.60 16.63
C PRO A 25 4.33 -12.32 16.08
N SER A 26 3.36 -12.69 16.94
CA SER A 26 2.12 -13.34 16.50
C SER A 26 1.21 -12.36 15.74
N VAL A 27 1.19 -11.09 16.18
CA VAL A 27 0.53 -9.99 15.46
C VAL A 27 1.26 -9.72 14.15
N GLY A 28 2.60 -9.69 14.20
CA GLY A 28 3.48 -9.56 13.04
C GLY A 28 3.21 -10.60 11.96
N LYS A 29 3.14 -11.89 12.31
CA LYS A 29 2.84 -12.98 11.39
C LYS A 29 1.49 -12.82 10.70
N SER A 30 0.44 -12.48 11.45
CA SER A 30 -0.90 -12.25 10.88
C SER A 30 -0.93 -11.04 9.95
N ASP A 31 -0.30 -9.94 10.34
CA ASP A 31 -0.28 -8.71 9.54
C ASP A 31 0.59 -8.87 8.28
N PHE A 32 1.70 -9.61 8.37
CA PHE A 32 2.56 -9.91 7.23
C PHE A 32 1.83 -10.77 6.20
N ALA A 33 1.07 -11.78 6.63
CA ALA A 33 0.24 -12.58 5.73
C ALA A 33 -0.84 -11.75 4.99
N LYS A 34 -1.46 -10.76 5.67
CA LYS A 34 -2.38 -9.82 5.00
C LYS A 34 -1.68 -8.99 3.93
N LEU A 35 -0.45 -8.54 4.21
CA LEU A 35 0.34 -7.75 3.26
C LEU A 35 0.78 -8.59 2.05
N GLN A 36 1.17 -9.85 2.25
CA GLN A 36 1.48 -10.79 1.17
C GLN A 36 0.25 -11.04 0.29
N GLN A 37 -0.91 -11.31 0.88
CA GLN A 37 -2.15 -11.49 0.13
C GLN A 37 -2.52 -10.23 -0.68
N TRP A 38 -2.29 -9.05 -0.12
CA TRP A 38 -2.48 -7.80 -0.86
C TRP A 38 -1.52 -7.69 -2.05
N SER A 39 -0.25 -8.08 -1.90
CA SER A 39 0.71 -8.10 -3.00
C SER A 39 0.25 -9.00 -4.15
N GLU A 40 -0.22 -10.21 -3.84
CA GLU A 40 -0.78 -11.14 -4.83
C GLU A 40 -2.00 -10.53 -5.56
N ASN A 41 -2.86 -9.80 -4.84
CA ASN A 41 -4.00 -9.12 -5.46
C ASN A 41 -3.55 -7.98 -6.40
N VAL A 42 -2.49 -7.25 -6.05
CA VAL A 42 -1.91 -6.21 -6.93
C VAL A 42 -1.33 -6.85 -8.19
N GLU A 43 -0.59 -7.96 -8.08
CA GLU A 43 -0.10 -8.70 -9.24
C GLU A 43 -1.23 -9.13 -10.17
N GLN A 44 -2.37 -9.58 -9.62
CA GLN A 44 -3.56 -9.91 -10.44
C GLN A 44 -4.13 -8.68 -11.16
N LEU A 45 -4.17 -7.51 -10.51
CA LEU A 45 -4.59 -6.25 -11.15
C LEU A 45 -3.63 -5.88 -12.29
N GLU A 46 -2.32 -6.05 -12.09
CA GLU A 46 -1.30 -5.80 -13.12
C GLU A 46 -1.48 -6.73 -14.31
N GLN A 47 -1.74 -8.02 -14.08
CA GLN A 47 -2.03 -8.97 -15.17
C GLN A 47 -3.28 -8.59 -15.96
N GLN A 48 -4.33 -8.10 -15.29
CA GLN A 48 -5.53 -7.58 -15.97
C GLN A 48 -5.22 -6.34 -16.81
N LEU A 49 -4.37 -5.44 -16.31
CA LEU A 49 -3.92 -4.26 -17.06
C LEU A 49 -3.13 -4.67 -18.31
N LEU A 50 -2.22 -5.63 -18.21
CA LEU A 50 -1.42 -6.13 -19.33
C LEU A 50 -2.27 -6.79 -20.43
N GLN A 51 -3.40 -7.37 -20.07
CA GLN A 51 -4.36 -7.94 -21.03
C GLN A 51 -5.26 -6.87 -21.66
N THR A 52 -5.30 -5.66 -21.09
CA THR A 52 -6.12 -4.55 -21.60
C THR A 52 -5.40 -3.85 -22.75
N LYS A 53 -6.12 -3.61 -23.85
CA LYS A 53 -5.62 -2.85 -25.00
C LYS A 53 -6.21 -1.44 -25.00
N PRO A 54 -5.48 -0.42 -24.51
CA PRO A 54 -5.96 0.95 -24.53
C PRO A 54 -6.05 1.45 -25.98
N LYS A 55 -7.06 2.28 -26.26
CA LYS A 55 -7.31 2.88 -27.59
C LYS A 55 -6.58 4.22 -27.77
N SER A 56 -6.07 4.81 -26.70
CA SER A 56 -5.27 6.03 -26.72
C SER A 56 -4.26 6.09 -25.57
N GLU A 57 -3.32 7.03 -25.66
CA GLU A 57 -2.38 7.34 -24.57
C GLU A 57 -3.12 7.78 -23.30
N GLU A 58 -4.15 8.63 -23.43
CA GLU A 58 -4.95 9.09 -22.28
C GLU A 58 -5.70 7.93 -21.61
N GLU A 59 -6.21 6.96 -22.37
CA GLU A 59 -6.84 5.77 -21.81
C GLU A 59 -5.80 4.89 -21.09
N ALA A 60 -4.61 4.71 -21.68
CA ALA A 60 -3.51 3.95 -21.07
C ALA A 60 -3.10 4.55 -19.71
N VAL A 61 -2.93 5.87 -19.65
CA VAL A 61 -2.59 6.56 -18.39
C VAL A 61 -3.71 6.45 -17.37
N LYS A 62 -4.97 6.57 -17.77
CA LYS A 62 -6.11 6.43 -16.86
C LYS A 62 -6.21 5.02 -16.27
N LEU A 63 -5.97 3.99 -17.07
CA LEU A 63 -5.97 2.60 -16.61
C LEU A 63 -4.82 2.34 -15.62
N LEU A 64 -3.63 2.83 -15.94
CA LEU A 64 -2.47 2.79 -15.04
C LEU A 64 -2.77 3.47 -13.70
N ASP A 65 -3.36 4.66 -13.76
CA ASP A 65 -3.74 5.44 -12.58
C ASP A 65 -4.74 4.72 -11.69
N ASN A 66 -5.78 4.15 -12.29
CA ASN A 66 -6.78 3.39 -11.55
C ASN A 66 -6.14 2.19 -10.83
N LEU A 67 -5.18 1.50 -11.46
CA LEU A 67 -4.46 0.40 -10.83
C LEU A 67 -3.69 0.86 -9.60
N PHE A 68 -2.87 1.92 -9.73
CA PHE A 68 -2.10 2.44 -8.60
C PHE A 68 -3.01 2.98 -7.49
N ASP A 69 -4.09 3.69 -7.85
CA ASP A 69 -5.05 4.20 -6.88
C ASP A 69 -5.75 3.05 -6.14
N GLN A 70 -6.13 1.98 -6.82
CA GLN A 70 -6.67 0.77 -6.19
C GLN A 70 -5.64 0.11 -5.26
N ALA A 71 -4.42 -0.12 -5.73
CA ALA A 71 -3.37 -0.75 -4.95
C ALA A 71 -3.10 0.02 -3.65
N VAL A 72 -2.95 1.34 -3.74
CA VAL A 72 -2.70 2.22 -2.58
C VAL A 72 -3.91 2.27 -1.65
N LEU A 73 -5.13 2.36 -2.16
CA LEU A 73 -6.34 2.35 -1.33
C LEU A 73 -6.49 1.03 -0.57
N GLN A 74 -6.26 -0.10 -1.23
CA GLN A 74 -6.30 -1.42 -0.60
C GLN A 74 -5.21 -1.57 0.46
N ALA A 75 -3.98 -1.12 0.19
CA ALA A 75 -2.88 -1.14 1.16
C ALA A 75 -3.17 -0.29 2.41
N LYS A 76 -3.83 0.85 2.24
CA LYS A 76 -4.24 1.74 3.33
C LYS A 76 -5.39 1.16 4.15
N ALA A 77 -6.25 0.36 3.53
CA ALA A 77 -7.35 -0.32 4.19
C ALA A 77 -6.91 -1.57 4.98
N LEU A 78 -5.68 -2.04 4.81
CA LEU A 78 -5.13 -3.12 5.64
C LEU A 78 -5.04 -2.66 7.10
N ASP A 79 -5.79 -3.33 7.97
CA ASP A 79 -5.70 -3.15 9.42
C ASP A 79 -4.45 -3.84 9.97
N LEU A 80 -3.30 -3.18 9.77
CA LEU A 80 -1.98 -3.60 10.22
C LEU A 80 -1.65 -2.93 11.56
N ARG A 81 -1.22 -3.75 12.52
CA ARG A 81 -0.85 -3.37 13.89
C ARG A 81 0.65 -3.45 14.10
N HIS A 82 1.32 -4.44 13.50
CA HIS A 82 2.75 -4.64 13.70
C HIS A 82 3.59 -3.50 13.09
N VAL A 83 4.44 -2.86 13.89
CA VAL A 83 5.17 -1.64 13.49
C VAL A 83 6.01 -1.85 12.24
N GLU A 84 6.77 -2.94 12.18
CA GLU A 84 7.65 -3.18 11.04
C GLU A 84 6.90 -3.60 9.78
N VAL A 85 5.75 -4.27 9.92
CA VAL A 85 4.89 -4.60 8.77
C VAL A 85 4.21 -3.35 8.23
N LYS A 86 3.80 -2.43 9.11
CA LYS A 86 3.31 -1.10 8.70
C LYS A 86 4.38 -0.30 7.96
N ASN A 87 5.61 -0.30 8.48
CA ASN A 87 6.74 0.36 7.83
C ASN A 87 7.00 -0.23 6.43
N LEU A 88 6.95 -1.56 6.29
CA LEU A 88 7.05 -2.21 4.98
C LEU A 88 5.92 -1.75 4.04
N ARG A 89 4.66 -1.78 4.50
CA ARG A 89 3.51 -1.29 3.72
C ARG A 89 3.70 0.16 3.28
N ASP A 90 4.13 1.04 4.19
CA ASP A 90 4.31 2.46 3.91
C ASP A 90 5.40 2.69 2.84
N LYS A 91 6.53 1.96 2.93
CA LYS A 91 7.59 2.00 1.92
C LYS A 91 7.14 1.47 0.57
N VAL A 92 6.41 0.37 0.52
CA VAL A 92 5.87 -0.15 -0.74
C VAL A 92 4.90 0.86 -1.38
N VAL A 93 4.01 1.47 -0.58
CA VAL A 93 3.08 2.51 -1.06
C VAL A 93 3.82 3.74 -1.59
N GLU A 94 4.91 4.15 -0.96
CA GLU A 94 5.78 5.22 -1.47
C GLU A 94 6.42 4.83 -2.82
N GLY A 95 6.92 3.60 -2.93
CA GLY A 95 7.51 3.05 -4.17
C GLY A 95 6.53 3.02 -5.33
N LEU A 96 5.28 2.58 -5.08
CA LEU A 96 4.19 2.62 -6.06
C LEU A 96 3.93 4.05 -6.56
N GLY A 97 4.05 5.05 -5.68
CA GLY A 97 3.94 6.47 -6.04
C GLY A 97 5.01 6.91 -7.03
N TYR A 98 6.26 6.50 -6.82
CA TYR A 98 7.36 6.80 -7.74
C TYR A 98 7.23 6.06 -9.07
N GLN A 99 6.90 4.76 -9.02
CA GLN A 99 6.66 3.94 -10.22
C GLN A 99 5.55 4.52 -11.09
N ARG A 100 4.46 5.02 -10.50
CA ARG A 100 3.39 5.70 -11.24
C ARG A 100 3.90 6.86 -12.08
N VAL A 101 4.77 7.72 -11.54
CA VAL A 101 5.32 8.86 -12.28
C VAL A 101 6.22 8.39 -13.42
N VAL A 102 7.10 7.41 -13.15
CA VAL A 102 8.00 6.84 -14.16
C VAL A 102 7.20 6.21 -15.30
N MET A 103 6.25 5.33 -14.99
CA MET A 103 5.45 4.63 -16.00
C MET A 103 4.59 5.59 -16.83
N ARG A 104 4.00 6.63 -16.22
CA ARG A 104 3.30 7.68 -16.97
C ARG A 104 4.21 8.36 -17.99
N SER A 105 5.46 8.66 -17.63
CA SER A 105 6.43 9.28 -18.54
C SER A 105 6.84 8.37 -19.70
N MET A 106 6.80 7.05 -19.50
CA MET A 106 7.05 6.06 -20.56
C MET A 106 5.88 5.94 -21.54
N ILE A 107 4.65 6.23 -21.10
CA ILE A 107 3.45 6.18 -21.96
C ILE A 107 3.36 7.40 -22.87
N SER A 108 3.60 8.61 -22.34
CA SER A 108 3.52 9.83 -23.15
C SER A 108 4.46 10.92 -22.63
N PRO A 109 5.17 11.64 -23.53
CA PRO A 109 6.02 12.77 -23.18
C PRO A 109 5.27 13.89 -22.43
N LYS A 110 3.95 13.98 -22.60
CA LYS A 110 3.09 14.95 -21.89
C LYS A 110 3.10 14.78 -20.37
N TYR A 111 3.40 13.58 -19.89
CA TYR A 111 3.50 13.25 -18.46
C TYR A 111 4.95 13.11 -17.98
N THR A 112 5.92 13.36 -18.85
CA THR A 112 7.32 13.47 -18.45
C THR A 112 7.46 14.67 -17.54
N SER A 113 7.83 14.42 -16.28
CA SER A 113 8.32 15.48 -15.40
C SER A 113 9.84 15.60 -15.56
N ASP A 114 10.38 16.81 -15.43
CA ASP A 114 11.84 17.02 -15.35
C ASP A 114 12.49 16.18 -14.23
N ASN A 115 11.69 15.71 -13.28
CA ASN A 115 12.09 14.87 -12.14
C ASN A 115 11.89 13.36 -12.38
N ALA A 116 11.48 12.89 -13.56
CA ALA A 116 11.23 11.46 -13.81
C ALA A 116 12.47 10.60 -13.52
N GLN A 117 13.66 11.08 -13.88
CA GLN A 117 14.93 10.44 -13.56
C GLN A 117 15.19 10.39 -12.05
N ALA A 118 14.86 11.45 -11.31
CA ALA A 118 15.01 11.49 -9.86
C ALA A 118 14.02 10.54 -9.17
N PHE A 119 12.80 10.42 -9.68
CA PHE A 119 11.82 9.45 -9.20
C PHE A 119 12.23 8.01 -9.49
N TYR A 120 12.84 7.75 -10.65
CA TYR A 120 13.42 6.45 -10.95
C TYR A 120 14.51 6.06 -9.93
N GLN A 121 15.46 6.95 -9.65
CA GLN A 121 16.50 6.72 -8.64
C GLN A 121 15.94 6.50 -7.24
N LYS A 122 14.90 7.25 -6.85
CA LYS A 122 14.21 7.05 -5.57
C LYS A 122 13.51 5.69 -5.50
N ALA A 123 12.88 5.26 -6.60
CA ALA A 123 12.25 3.95 -6.68
C ALA A 123 13.28 2.82 -6.54
N GLU A 124 14.43 2.92 -7.20
CA GLU A 124 15.53 1.95 -7.08
C GLU A 124 16.09 1.89 -5.65
N GLY A 125 16.38 3.05 -5.04
CA GLY A 125 16.88 3.09 -3.66
C GLY A 125 15.90 2.49 -2.66
N LEU A 126 14.61 2.78 -2.83
CA LEU A 126 13.55 2.26 -1.96
C LEU A 126 13.31 0.77 -2.16
N ALA A 127 13.49 0.24 -3.38
CA ALA A 127 13.34 -1.19 -3.66
C ALA A 127 14.29 -2.05 -2.80
N ALA A 128 15.55 -1.64 -2.67
CA ALA A 128 16.53 -2.35 -1.84
C ALA A 128 16.16 -2.32 -0.34
N GLU A 129 15.62 -1.20 0.16
CA GLU A 129 15.13 -1.10 1.53
C GLU A 129 13.91 -1.99 1.79
N VAL A 130 12.98 -2.02 0.82
CA VAL A 130 11.78 -2.87 0.87
C VAL A 130 12.18 -4.35 0.87
N GLU A 131 13.07 -4.77 -0.02
CA GLU A 131 13.55 -6.15 -0.12
C GLU A 131 14.23 -6.59 1.18
N THR A 132 15.14 -5.78 1.71
CA THR A 132 15.84 -6.06 2.97
C THR A 132 14.86 -6.24 4.13
N LEU A 133 13.85 -5.36 4.24
CA LEU A 133 12.84 -5.43 5.30
C LEU A 133 11.89 -6.62 5.10
N TYR A 134 11.50 -6.92 3.86
CA TYR A 134 10.67 -8.07 3.54
C TYR A 134 11.37 -9.38 3.95
N GLU A 135 12.62 -9.57 3.54
CA GLU A 135 13.39 -10.77 3.90
C GLU A 135 13.56 -10.92 5.42
N LYS A 136 13.76 -9.80 6.13
CA LYS A 136 13.84 -9.81 7.59
C LYS A 136 12.54 -10.35 8.19
N LEU A 137 11.40 -9.79 7.80
CA LEU A 137 10.09 -10.16 8.33
C LEU A 137 9.69 -11.59 7.93
N GLU A 138 10.05 -12.03 6.72
CA GLU A 138 9.87 -13.40 6.28
C GLU A 138 10.66 -14.38 7.17
N LYS A 139 11.95 -14.12 7.42
CA LYS A 139 12.78 -14.95 8.31
C LYS A 139 12.28 -14.94 9.76
N GLU A 140 11.72 -13.81 10.22
CA GLU A 140 11.18 -13.64 11.56
C GLU A 140 9.87 -14.44 11.75
N PHE A 141 8.97 -14.40 10.76
CA PHE A 141 7.62 -14.98 10.87
C PHE A 141 7.44 -16.35 10.22
N ALA A 142 8.44 -16.85 9.48
CA ALA A 142 8.48 -18.22 8.95
C ALA A 142 8.62 -19.30 10.05
N LYS A 143 8.97 -18.91 11.27
CA LYS A 143 9.05 -19.77 12.46
C LYS A 143 7.68 -19.94 13.12
#